data_AF-A0A7X7FP88-F1
#
_entry.id   AF-A0A7X7FP88-F1
#
_cell.length_a   1.000
_cell.length_b   1.000
_cell.length_c   1.000
_cell.angle_alpha   90.00
_cell.angle_beta   90.00
_cell.angle_gamma   90.00
#
_symmetry.space_group_name_H-M   'P 1'
#
loop_
_entity.id
_entity.type
_entity.pdbx_description
1 polymer ?
#
loop_
_entity_poly.entity_id
_entity_poly.type
_entity_poly.pdbx_seq_one_letter_code
_entity_poly.pdbx_strand_id
1 'polypeptide(L)'
;CRFGQFGHRLYVTSLEIAYYLVTGNFPPPVTSDACPHAIDGKCNARERRPFGCRVFYCDPSAQHWQGPLSERRLAQLKAMHEALQVPYMYVDWMTAMKGMQ
;
A
#
# COMPACT_ATOMS: atom_id res chain seq x y z
N CYS A 1 2.73 -8.94 -6.36
CA CYS A 1 2.04 -8.70 -5.07
C CYS A 1 1.15 -9.89 -4.73
N ARG A 2 1.75 -10.99 -4.28
CA ARG A 2 1.06 -12.22 -3.83
C ARG A 2 1.23 -12.32 -2.32
N PHE A 3 0.61 -11.39 -1.60
CA PHE A 3 0.88 -11.16 -0.18
C PHE A 3 0.63 -12.42 0.65
N GLY A 4 -0.54 -13.04 0.48
CA GLY A 4 -0.91 -14.27 1.17
C GLY A 4 0.04 -15.43 0.94
N GLN A 5 0.49 -15.63 -0.31
CA GLN A 5 1.42 -16.71 -0.65
C GLN A 5 2.73 -16.66 0.15
N PHE A 6 3.21 -15.47 0.50
CA PHE A 6 4.47 -15.27 1.23
C PHE A 6 4.25 -14.89 2.71
N GLY A 7 3.02 -14.96 3.21
CA GLY A 7 2.69 -14.56 4.59
C GLY A 7 2.96 -13.07 4.87
N HIS A 8 3.01 -12.24 3.84
CA HIS A 8 3.24 -10.82 3.98
C HIS A 8 1.92 -10.06 4.08
N ARG A 9 1.95 -8.92 4.77
CA ARG A 9 0.85 -7.97 4.83
C ARG A 9 1.35 -6.60 4.41
N LEU A 10 0.53 -5.87 3.67
CA LEU A 10 0.78 -4.48 3.34
C LEU A 10 -0.18 -3.64 4.15
N TYR A 11 0.34 -2.76 5.00
CA TYR A 11 -0.45 -1.76 5.68
C TYR A 11 -0.35 -0.43 4.95
N VAL A 12 -1.46 0.31 4.94
CA VAL A 12 -1.60 1.60 4.26
C VAL A 12 -2.29 2.59 5.17
N THR A 13 -2.00 3.87 4.98
CA THR A 13 -2.74 4.92 5.68
C THR A 13 -4.01 5.32 4.96
N SER A 14 -4.96 5.92 5.66
CA SER A 14 -6.17 6.50 5.06
C SER A 14 -5.87 7.58 4.00
N LEU A 15 -4.77 8.33 4.11
CA LEU A 15 -4.37 9.31 3.10
C LEU A 15 -3.85 8.61 1.83
N GLU A 16 -3.15 7.50 1.97
CA GLU A 16 -2.78 6.68 0.81
C GLU A 16 -3.99 6.06 0.12
N ILE A 17 -4.99 5.59 0.89
CA ILE A 17 -6.26 5.10 0.35
C ILE A 17 -7.00 6.23 -0.38
N ALA A 18 -7.11 7.41 0.25
CA ALA A 18 -7.75 8.57 -0.37
C ALA A 18 -7.05 8.96 -1.68
N TYR A 19 -5.72 9.07 -1.66
CA TYR A 19 -4.92 9.35 -2.84
C TYR A 19 -5.13 8.30 -3.94
N TYR A 20 -5.12 7.02 -3.58
CA TYR A 20 -5.36 5.92 -4.51
C TYR A 20 -6.74 6.00 -5.19
N LEU A 21 -7.79 6.36 -4.43
CA LEU A 21 -9.17 6.47 -4.92
C LEU A 21 -9.36 7.69 -5.83
N VAL A 22 -8.79 8.85 -5.48
CA VAL A 22 -9.01 10.09 -6.25
C VAL A 22 -8.15 10.17 -7.52
N THR A 23 -7.09 9.36 -7.62
CA THR A 23 -6.15 9.39 -8.77
C THR A 23 -6.35 8.26 -9.77
N GLY A 24 -7.37 7.43 -9.63
CA GLY A 24 -7.64 6.39 -10.61
C GLY A 24 -8.96 5.67 -10.39
N ASN A 25 -9.18 4.64 -11.19
CA ASN A 25 -10.41 3.86 -11.12
C ASN A 25 -10.47 3.03 -9.82
N PHE A 26 -11.69 2.67 -9.44
CA PHE A 26 -11.93 1.67 -8.40
C PHE A 26 -11.12 0.39 -8.66
N PRO A 27 -10.71 -0.32 -7.59
CA PRO A 27 -9.98 -1.57 -7.75
C PRO A 27 -10.80 -2.59 -8.53
N PRO A 28 -10.16 -3.45 -9.36
CA PRO A 28 -10.82 -4.66 -9.82
C PRO A 28 -11.26 -5.52 -8.62
N PRO A 29 -12.28 -6.38 -8.78
CA PRO A 29 -12.73 -7.27 -7.72
C PRO A 29 -11.58 -8.12 -7.16
N VAL A 30 -11.54 -8.29 -5.84
CA VAL A 30 -10.55 -9.16 -5.19
C VAL A 30 -11.04 -10.61 -5.29
N THR A 31 -10.56 -11.34 -6.29
CA THR A 31 -10.96 -12.73 -6.57
C THR A 31 -10.04 -13.79 -5.97
N SER A 32 -8.89 -13.37 -5.41
CA SER A 32 -7.88 -14.26 -4.84
C SER A 32 -7.13 -13.56 -3.71
N ASP A 33 -6.25 -14.29 -3.02
CA ASP A 33 -5.36 -13.74 -1.99
C ASP A 33 -4.12 -13.02 -2.56
N ALA A 34 -4.36 -12.26 -3.62
CA ALA A 34 -3.37 -11.44 -4.33
C ALA A 34 -3.96 -10.06 -4.63
N CYS A 35 -3.10 -9.05 -4.73
CA CYS A 35 -3.53 -7.70 -5.06
C CYS A 35 -4.21 -7.71 -6.44
N PRO A 36 -5.43 -7.15 -6.60
CA PRO A 36 -6.15 -7.18 -7.88
C PRO A 36 -5.46 -6.38 -9.00
N HIS A 37 -4.50 -5.53 -8.66
CA HIS A 37 -3.65 -4.83 -9.62
C HIS A 37 -2.47 -5.65 -10.16
N ALA A 38 -2.22 -6.84 -9.61
CA ALA A 38 -1.15 -7.74 -10.03
C ALA A 38 -1.59 -8.57 -11.24
N ILE A 39 -1.61 -7.95 -12.41
CA ILE A 39 -2.02 -8.56 -13.68
C ILE A 39 -0.76 -8.81 -14.51
N ASP A 40 -0.61 -10.02 -15.06
CA ASP A 40 0.53 -10.44 -15.88
C ASP A 40 1.90 -10.13 -15.27
N GLY A 41 2.02 -10.35 -13.96
CA GLY A 41 3.25 -10.11 -13.21
C GLY A 41 3.58 -8.63 -12.97
N LYS A 42 2.73 -7.69 -13.39
CA LYS A 42 2.94 -6.24 -13.28
C LYS A 42 1.89 -5.60 -12.37
N CYS A 43 2.26 -4.46 -11.78
CA CYS A 43 1.32 -3.62 -11.04
C CYS A 43 0.69 -2.60 -11.98
N ASN A 44 -0.62 -2.69 -12.22
CA ASN A 44 -1.37 -1.76 -13.07
C ASN A 44 -1.81 -0.47 -12.34
N ALA A 45 -1.53 -0.37 -11.03
CA ALA A 45 -1.68 0.85 -10.25
C ALA A 45 -0.33 1.50 -9.90
N ARG A 46 0.70 1.33 -10.74
CA ARG A 46 2.09 1.68 -10.41
C ARG A 46 2.29 3.10 -9.88
N GLU A 47 1.61 4.07 -10.47
CA GLU A 47 1.73 5.50 -10.11
C GLU A 47 1.07 5.82 -8.77
N ARG A 48 -0.06 5.17 -8.49
CA ARG A 48 -0.89 5.41 -7.30
C ARG A 48 -0.79 4.34 -6.22
N ARG A 49 0.15 3.39 -6.35
CA ARG A 49 0.35 2.32 -5.36
C ARG A 49 0.85 2.90 -4.03
N PRO A 50 0.46 2.27 -2.89
CA PRO A 50 0.95 2.66 -1.57
C PRO A 50 2.47 2.69 -1.49
N PHE A 51 3.02 3.53 -0.60
CA PHE A 51 4.47 3.68 -0.45
C PHE A 51 5.13 2.36 -0.04
N GLY A 52 4.46 1.53 0.76
CA GLY A 52 4.98 0.22 1.17
C GLY A 52 5.29 -0.70 -0.02
N CYS A 53 4.48 -0.63 -1.10
CA CYS A 53 4.76 -1.34 -2.36
C CYS A 53 5.97 -0.79 -3.14
N ARG A 54 6.46 0.41 -2.78
CA ARG A 54 7.65 1.04 -3.38
C ARG A 54 8.92 0.74 -2.59
N VAL A 55 8.79 0.54 -1.28
CA VAL A 55 9.93 0.37 -0.36
C VAL A 55 10.28 -1.09 -0.12
N PHE A 56 9.31 -2.01 -0.20
CA PHE A 56 9.55 -3.41 0.10
C PHE A 56 10.32 -4.13 -1.03
N TYR A 57 11.41 -4.82 -0.64
CA TYR A 57 12.16 -5.72 -1.50
C TYR A 57 12.47 -7.03 -0.76
N CYS A 58 12.38 -8.17 -1.46
CA CYS A 58 12.74 -9.47 -0.91
C CYS A 58 14.27 -9.69 -0.79
N ASP A 59 15.06 -8.81 -1.41
CA ASP A 59 16.52 -8.89 -1.41
C ASP A 59 17.07 -8.61 0.00
N PRO A 60 17.88 -9.53 0.59
CA PRO A 60 18.51 -9.30 1.90
C PRO A 60 19.34 -8.02 1.96
N SER A 61 19.95 -7.60 0.85
CA SER A 61 20.70 -6.33 0.78
C SER A 61 19.81 -5.11 1.03
N ALA A 62 18.49 -5.22 0.85
CA ALA A 62 17.54 -4.14 1.12
C ALA A 62 17.21 -3.95 2.61
N GLN A 63 17.49 -4.96 3.46
CA GLN A 63 17.05 -4.96 4.85
C GLN A 63 17.57 -3.77 5.66
N HIS A 64 18.81 -3.35 5.41
CA HIS A 64 19.45 -2.27 6.17
C HIS A 64 18.84 -0.89 5.89
N TRP A 65 18.23 -0.66 4.72
CA TRP A 65 17.68 0.65 4.36
C TRP A 65 16.15 0.67 4.29
N GLN A 66 15.48 -0.46 4.00
CA GLN A 66 14.03 -0.46 3.81
C GLN A 66 13.27 -0.15 5.11
N GLY A 67 13.76 -0.62 6.26
CA GLY A 67 13.20 -0.30 7.57
C GLY A 67 13.30 1.20 7.90
N PRO A 68 14.52 1.77 7.95
CA PRO A 68 14.71 3.20 8.18
C PRO A 68 14.01 4.11 7.17
N LEU A 69 13.92 3.71 5.90
CA LEU A 69 13.15 4.45 4.90
C LEU A 69 11.65 4.40 5.20
N SER A 70 11.12 3.22 5.54
CA SER A 70 9.70 3.06 5.87
C SER A 70 9.30 3.91 7.08
N GLU A 71 10.09 3.89 8.14
CA GLU A 71 9.84 4.69 9.35
C GLU A 71 9.82 6.20 9.04
N ARG A 72 10.82 6.69 8.30
CA ARG A 72 10.88 8.11 7.91
C ARG A 72 9.67 8.52 7.04
N ARG A 73 9.27 7.68 6.09
CA ARG A 73 8.10 7.98 5.23
C ARG A 73 6.78 7.88 5.98
N LEU A 74 6.66 6.94 6.92
CA LEU A 74 5.46 6.83 7.76
C LEU A 74 5.33 8.03 8.71
N ALA A 75 6.43 8.53 9.27
CA ALA A 75 6.43 9.76 10.05
C ALA A 75 5.98 10.98 9.22
N GLN A 76 6.44 11.08 7.97
CA GLN A 76 5.98 12.13 7.04
C GLN A 76 4.49 12.00 6.72
N LEU A 77 3.99 10.78 6.48
CA LEU A 77 2.55 10.56 6.27
C LEU A 77 1.73 10.94 7.49
N LYS A 78 2.16 10.59 8.71
CA LYS A 78 1.49 11.00 9.95
C LYS A 78 1.42 12.53 10.07
N ALA A 79 2.52 13.23 9.80
CA ALA A 79 2.52 14.70 9.79
C ALA A 79 1.58 15.28 8.71
N MET A 80 1.49 14.66 7.54
CA MET A 80 0.54 15.08 6.49
C MET A 80 -0.91 14.85 6.92
N HIS A 81 -1.21 13.75 7.62
CA HIS A 81 -2.53 13.50 8.19
C HIS A 81 -2.95 14.60 9.15
N GLU A 82 -2.05 15.01 10.05
CA GLU A 82 -2.27 16.14 10.96
C GLU A 82 -2.47 17.45 10.20
N ALA A 83 -1.58 17.77 9.26
CA ALA A 83 -1.66 19.03 8.50
C ALA A 83 -2.94 19.16 7.66
N LEU A 84 -3.42 18.05 7.08
CA LEU A 84 -4.61 18.02 6.24
C LEU A 84 -5.90 17.69 6.99
N GLN A 85 -5.83 17.49 8.32
CA GLN A 85 -6.95 17.09 9.16
C GLN A 85 -7.66 15.82 8.65
N VAL A 86 -6.89 14.88 8.10
CA VAL A 86 -7.40 13.58 7.64
C VAL A 86 -7.20 12.56 8.77
N PRO A 87 -8.26 11.90 9.27
CA PRO A 87 -8.13 10.90 10.33
C PRO A 87 -7.09 9.84 9.97
N TYR A 88 -6.13 9.58 10.85
CA TYR A 88 -5.11 8.56 10.65
C TYR A 88 -5.68 7.17 10.95
N MET A 89 -5.81 6.36 9.91
CA MET A 89 -6.07 4.92 10.01
C MET A 89 -4.88 4.20 9.41
N TYR A 90 -4.51 3.04 9.98
CA TYR A 90 -3.43 2.21 9.47
C TYR A 90 -3.95 0.78 9.32
N VAL A 91 -4.30 0.41 8.10
CA VAL A 91 -5.13 -0.77 7.82
C VAL A 91 -4.47 -1.67 6.79
N ASP A 92 -4.84 -2.94 6.83
CA ASP A 92 -4.41 -3.91 5.83
C ASP A 92 -4.98 -3.57 4.45
N TRP A 93 -4.11 -3.54 3.44
CA TRP A 93 -4.45 -3.17 2.07
C TRP A 93 -5.48 -4.11 1.46
N MET A 94 -5.34 -5.43 1.66
CA MET A 94 -6.26 -6.39 1.08
C MET A 94 -7.63 -6.30 1.76
N THR A 95 -7.67 -6.03 3.07
CA THR A 95 -8.92 -5.71 3.78
C THR A 95 -9.57 -4.44 3.22
N ALA A 96 -8.81 -3.35 3.05
CA ALA A 96 -9.33 -2.11 2.48
C ALA A 96 -9.90 -2.33 1.07
N MET A 97 -9.18 -3.06 0.21
CA MET A 97 -9.62 -3.38 -1.16
C MET A 97 -10.89 -4.22 -1.20
N LYS A 98 -11.10 -5.09 -0.22
CA LYS A 98 -12.36 -5.85 -0.08
C LYS A 98 -13.53 -4.97 0.33
N GLY A 99 -13.29 -3.93 1.14
CA GLY A 99 -14.32 -2.98 1.57
C GLY A 99 -14.66 -1.89 0.55
N MET A 100 -13.86 -1.72 -0.52
CA MET A 100 -14.06 -0.73 -1.58
C MET A 100 -14.75 -1.31 -2.84
N GLN A 101 -15.35 -2.49 -2.73
CA GLN A 101 -16.08 -3.17 -3.81
C GLN A 101 -17.57 -2.86 -3.77
#